data_AF-A0A3B9T5R0-F1
#
_entry.id   AF-A0A3B9T5R0-F1
#
_cell.length_a   1.000
_cell.length_b   1.000
_cell.length_c   1.000
_cell.angle_alpha   90.00
_cell.angle_beta   90.00
_cell.angle_gamma   90.00
#
_symmetry.space_group_name_H-M   'P 1'
#
loop_
_entity.id
_entity.type
_entity.pdbx_description
1 polymer ?
#
loop_
_entity_poly.entity_id
_entity_poly.type
_entity_poly.pdbx_seq_one_letter_code
_entity_poly.pdbx_strand_id
1 'polypeptide(L)'
;LDGAEWIQTACDSKKFAGDEAAFKAGADISAFVALDTRVTVPAWLGDWTKTTDTLTDDGEPQVTYQLYKKDFAAGQTVTLGEVNQASCVNYAVAVTAQQKTPVIGDINADGICNKTDLVMMRDYLLTTGILTPEQGAIADMNADGKLNAVDLTLLKQLLMK
;
A
#
# COMPACT_ATOMS: atom_id res chain seq x y z
N LEU A 1 -5.72 9.49 -8.04
CA LEU A 1 -5.10 9.31 -6.71
C LEU A 1 -5.29 10.63 -5.97
N ASP A 2 -6.35 10.73 -5.18
CA ASP A 2 -6.65 11.96 -4.42
C ASP A 2 -5.71 12.08 -3.21
N GLY A 3 -5.21 13.29 -2.91
CA GLY A 3 -4.28 13.54 -1.80
C GLY A 3 -2.87 12.95 -1.94
N ALA A 4 -2.49 12.44 -3.11
CA ALA A 4 -1.17 11.85 -3.35
C ALA A 4 -0.07 12.91 -3.51
N GLU A 5 1.14 12.60 -3.05
CA GLU A 5 2.36 13.35 -3.39
C GLU A 5 2.95 12.80 -4.69
N TRP A 6 3.45 13.67 -5.59
CA TRP A 6 3.91 13.26 -6.91
C TRP A 6 5.35 13.71 -7.19
N ILE A 7 6.10 12.83 -7.87
CA ILE A 7 7.40 13.13 -8.44
C ILE A 7 7.24 13.11 -9.96
N GLN A 8 7.39 14.28 -10.58
CA GLN A 8 7.49 14.40 -12.03
C GLN A 8 8.96 14.24 -12.42
N THR A 9 9.28 13.14 -13.11
CA THR A 9 10.65 12.92 -13.60
C THR A 9 10.92 13.81 -14.83
N ALA A 10 12.20 14.14 -15.05
CA ALA A 10 12.58 14.84 -16.27
C ALA A 10 12.40 13.93 -17.48
N CYS A 11 11.77 14.43 -18.55
CA CYS A 11 11.51 13.63 -19.76
C CYS A 11 12.79 13.07 -20.41
N ASP A 12 13.93 13.77 -20.27
CA ASP A 12 15.22 13.28 -20.77
C ASP A 12 15.86 12.16 -19.93
N SER A 13 15.39 11.91 -18.70
CA SER A 13 15.85 10.78 -17.88
C SER A 13 15.55 9.42 -18.52
N LYS A 14 14.67 9.36 -19.53
CA LYS A 14 14.46 8.15 -20.37
C LYS A 14 15.72 7.59 -21.03
N LYS A 15 16.80 8.36 -21.11
CA LYS A 15 18.12 7.98 -21.66
C LYS A 15 19.15 7.66 -20.58
N PHE A 16 18.79 7.85 -19.30
CA PHE A 16 19.67 7.59 -18.18
C PHE A 16 19.81 6.09 -17.97
N ALA A 17 21.01 5.68 -17.53
CA ALA A 17 21.31 4.30 -17.18
C ALA A 17 21.67 4.21 -15.70
N GLY A 18 20.96 3.36 -14.94
CA GLY A 18 21.08 3.20 -13.50
C GLY A 18 19.86 3.68 -12.69
N ASP A 19 20.09 4.01 -11.42
CA ASP A 19 19.06 4.51 -10.50
C ASP A 19 18.76 5.98 -10.80
N GLU A 20 17.55 6.27 -11.30
CA GLU A 20 17.13 7.62 -11.69
C GLU A 20 16.82 8.50 -10.48
N ALA A 21 16.25 7.92 -9.42
CA ALA A 21 15.94 8.63 -8.18
C ALA A 21 15.76 7.65 -7.00
N ALA A 22 15.92 8.18 -5.78
CA ALA A 22 15.57 7.46 -4.57
C ALA A 22 15.00 8.40 -3.52
N PHE A 23 14.07 7.90 -2.70
CA PHE A 23 13.53 8.61 -1.55
C PHE A 23 13.25 7.65 -0.39
N LYS A 24 13.11 8.20 0.81
CA LYS A 24 12.82 7.43 2.04
C LYS A 24 11.36 7.58 2.39
N ALA A 25 10.67 6.46 2.63
CA ALA A 25 9.30 6.46 3.12
C ALA A 25 9.24 7.10 4.52
N GLY A 26 8.49 8.19 4.68
CA GLY A 26 8.30 8.85 5.98
C GLY A 26 7.32 8.13 6.90
N ALA A 27 6.42 7.33 6.32
CA ALA A 27 5.42 6.49 6.97
C ALA A 27 5.20 5.23 6.12
N ASP A 28 4.26 4.38 6.50
CA ASP A 28 3.79 3.28 5.65
C ASP A 28 3.06 3.87 4.43
N ILE A 29 3.58 3.59 3.23
CA ILE A 29 3.13 4.19 1.97
C ILE A 29 2.84 3.14 0.91
N SER A 30 2.01 3.52 -0.04
CA SER A 30 1.89 2.86 -1.35
C SER A 30 2.51 3.77 -2.40
N ALA A 31 3.56 3.30 -3.07
CA ALA A 31 4.15 3.98 -4.22
C ALA A 31 3.52 3.43 -5.51
N PHE A 32 3.29 4.33 -6.46
CA PHE A 32 2.75 4.05 -7.78
C PHE A 32 3.69 4.57 -8.85
N VAL A 33 4.03 3.72 -9.81
CA VAL A 33 4.77 4.10 -11.02
C VAL A 33 3.79 4.08 -12.19
N ALA A 34 3.58 5.24 -12.79
CA ALA A 34 2.81 5.42 -14.00
C ALA A 34 3.76 5.26 -15.19
N LEU A 35 3.84 4.04 -15.73
CA LEU A 35 4.71 3.67 -16.84
C LEU A 35 3.95 3.82 -18.17
N ASP A 36 4.51 4.58 -19.11
CA ASP A 36 3.99 4.66 -20.48
C ASP A 36 3.75 3.27 -21.05
N THR A 37 2.53 3.00 -21.50
CA THR A 37 2.09 1.68 -21.99
C THR A 37 2.89 1.15 -23.19
N ARG A 38 3.65 2.01 -23.87
CA ARG A 38 4.51 1.67 -25.00
C ARG A 38 5.92 1.20 -24.58
N VAL A 39 6.27 1.38 -23.31
CA VAL A 39 7.57 0.98 -22.75
C VAL A 39 7.59 -0.52 -22.50
N THR A 40 8.69 -1.18 -22.84
CA THR A 40 8.93 -2.56 -22.37
C THR A 40 9.17 -2.54 -20.87
N VAL A 41 8.36 -3.29 -20.11
CA VAL A 41 8.38 -3.26 -18.63
C VAL A 41 9.80 -3.48 -18.10
N PRO A 42 10.41 -2.48 -17.43
CA PRO A 42 11.75 -2.62 -16.88
C PRO A 42 11.85 -3.71 -15.82
N ALA A 43 13.00 -4.37 -15.72
CA ALA A 43 13.23 -5.47 -14.78
C ALA A 43 13.04 -5.07 -13.30
N TRP A 44 13.33 -3.80 -12.95
CA TRP A 44 13.16 -3.30 -11.58
C TRP A 44 11.70 -3.17 -11.14
N LEU A 45 10.75 -3.20 -12.09
CA LEU A 45 9.32 -3.31 -11.79
C LEU A 45 8.85 -4.77 -11.64
N GLY A 46 9.76 -5.75 -11.73
CA GLY A 46 9.40 -7.17 -11.68
C GLY A 46 8.77 -7.62 -10.35
N ASP A 47 9.04 -6.92 -9.25
CA ASP A 47 8.43 -7.16 -7.94
C ASP A 47 7.31 -6.16 -7.58
N TRP A 48 6.93 -5.30 -8.53
CA TRP A 48 5.80 -4.39 -8.40
C TRP A 48 4.53 -5.04 -8.95
N THR A 49 3.39 -4.73 -8.33
CA THR A 49 2.09 -5.28 -8.73
C THR A 49 1.48 -4.38 -9.80
N LYS A 50 1.29 -4.90 -11.02
CA LYS A 50 0.51 -4.22 -12.07
C LYS A 50 -0.95 -4.09 -11.61
N THR A 51 -1.49 -2.87 -11.58
CA THR A 51 -2.89 -2.64 -11.20
C THR A 51 -3.82 -2.73 -12.41
N THR A 52 -5.13 -2.69 -12.18
CA THR A 52 -6.14 -2.59 -13.26
C THR A 52 -6.33 -1.16 -13.76
N ASP A 53 -5.77 -0.17 -13.06
CA ASP A 53 -5.99 1.24 -13.32
C ASP A 53 -4.96 1.81 -14.29
N THR A 54 -5.38 2.81 -15.06
CA THR A 54 -4.53 3.58 -15.97
C THR A 54 -4.68 5.08 -15.73
N LEU A 55 -3.68 5.84 -16.13
CA LEU A 55 -3.73 7.30 -16.22
C LEU A 55 -3.50 7.70 -17.68
N THR A 56 -4.18 8.72 -18.15
CA THR A 56 -3.92 9.32 -19.47
C THR A 56 -3.67 10.79 -19.27
N ASP A 57 -2.58 11.30 -19.85
CA ASP A 57 -2.29 12.74 -19.82
C ASP A 57 -3.18 13.51 -20.80
N ASP A 58 -3.20 14.83 -20.66
CA ASP A 58 -3.93 15.76 -21.52
C ASP A 58 -3.05 16.35 -22.63
N GLY A 59 -1.91 15.70 -22.93
CA GLY A 59 -0.95 16.15 -23.93
C GLY A 59 -1.39 15.88 -25.38
N GLU A 60 -0.60 16.38 -26.33
CA GLU A 60 -0.75 16.09 -27.76
C GLU A 60 0.61 15.69 -28.37
N PRO A 61 0.83 14.41 -28.75
CA PRO A 61 -0.10 13.29 -28.63
C PRO A 61 -0.27 12.82 -27.17
N GLN A 62 -1.47 12.34 -26.84
CA GLN A 62 -1.77 11.77 -25.52
C GLN A 62 -0.95 10.51 -25.24
N VAL A 63 -0.55 10.34 -23.98
CA VAL A 63 0.10 9.13 -23.48
C VAL A 63 -0.74 8.48 -22.40
N THR A 64 -0.97 7.18 -22.54
CA THR A 64 -1.58 6.34 -21.51
C THR A 64 -0.49 5.61 -20.74
N TYR A 65 -0.60 5.66 -19.42
CA TYR A 65 0.30 5.06 -18.45
C TYR A 65 -0.41 3.92 -17.72
N GLN A 66 0.26 2.78 -17.63
CA GLN A 66 -0.11 1.68 -16.76
C GLN A 66 0.42 1.95 -15.35
N LEU A 67 -0.41 1.78 -14.33
CA LEU A 67 0.01 1.88 -12.94
C LEU A 67 0.59 0.57 -12.42
N TYR A 68 1.75 0.67 -11.77
CA TYR A 68 2.38 -0.39 -10.98
C TYR A 68 2.46 0.08 -9.53
N LYS A 69 2.04 -0.77 -8.58
CA LYS A 69 1.99 -0.46 -7.15
C LYS A 69 2.98 -1.30 -6.37
N LYS A 70 3.63 -0.69 -5.37
CA LYS A 70 4.37 -1.41 -4.32
C LYS A 70 4.23 -0.70 -2.99
N ASP A 71 4.07 -1.48 -1.92
CA ASP A 71 3.96 -0.97 -0.56
C ASP A 71 5.33 -0.93 0.11
N PHE A 72 5.58 0.11 0.88
CA PHE A 72 6.82 0.33 1.62
C PHE A 72 6.49 0.75 3.05
N ALA A 73 7.13 0.11 4.03
CA ALA A 73 7.03 0.49 5.43
C ALA A 73 7.83 1.76 5.73
N ALA A 74 7.47 2.44 6.82
CA ALA A 74 8.18 3.62 7.29
C ALA A 74 9.70 3.37 7.41
N GLY A 75 10.47 4.26 6.81
CA GLY A 75 11.93 4.22 6.79
C GLY A 75 12.56 3.36 5.69
N GLN A 76 11.77 2.62 4.90
CA GLN A 76 12.30 1.91 3.72
C GLN A 76 12.68 2.89 2.61
N THR A 77 13.70 2.53 1.84
CA THR A 77 14.12 3.29 0.65
C THR A 77 13.35 2.80 -0.56
N VAL A 78 12.77 3.74 -1.30
CA VAL A 78 12.20 3.53 -2.63
C VAL A 78 13.26 3.93 -3.65
N THR A 79 13.67 2.99 -4.50
CA THR A 79 14.58 3.23 -5.62
C THR A 79 13.82 3.13 -6.93
N LEU A 80 14.00 4.13 -7.78
CA LEU A 80 13.35 4.27 -9.08
C LEU A 80 14.41 4.08 -10.16
N GLY A 81 14.24 3.06 -10.99
CA GLY A 81 15.24 2.63 -11.97
C GLY A 81 15.01 3.19 -13.38
N GLU A 82 15.94 2.87 -14.27
CA GLU A 82 15.89 3.28 -15.67
C GLU A 82 14.68 2.74 -16.44
N VAL A 83 14.20 3.51 -17.41
CA VAL A 83 13.39 3.02 -18.54
C VAL A 83 14.24 2.61 -19.73
N ASN A 84 15.29 3.38 -20.02
CA ASN A 84 16.25 3.14 -21.10
C ASN A 84 15.60 2.91 -22.50
N GLN A 85 14.54 3.67 -22.81
CA GLN A 85 13.79 3.57 -24.06
C GLN A 85 13.46 4.96 -24.63
N ALA A 86 14.27 5.42 -25.59
CA ALA A 86 14.19 6.80 -26.12
C ALA A 86 12.91 7.14 -26.89
N SER A 87 12.19 6.13 -27.40
CA SER A 87 10.96 6.30 -28.21
C SER A 87 9.70 6.61 -27.41
N CYS A 88 9.79 6.57 -26.08
CA CYS A 88 8.67 6.76 -25.15
C CYS A 88 8.93 7.95 -24.23
N VAL A 89 7.95 8.28 -23.38
CA VAL A 89 8.15 9.23 -22.28
C VAL A 89 8.59 8.47 -21.03
N ASN A 90 9.21 9.20 -20.10
CA ASN A 90 9.57 8.61 -18.82
C ASN A 90 8.32 8.40 -17.93
N TYR A 91 8.46 7.69 -16.82
CA TYR A 91 7.35 7.46 -15.87
C TYR A 91 7.13 8.64 -14.92
N ALA A 92 5.91 8.74 -14.40
CA ALA A 92 5.61 9.56 -13.23
C ALA A 92 5.47 8.67 -11.99
N VAL A 93 5.77 9.23 -10.81
CA VAL A 93 5.60 8.51 -9.53
C VAL A 93 4.61 9.25 -8.66
N ALA A 94 3.71 8.51 -8.03
CA ALA A 94 2.79 9.01 -7.02
C ALA A 94 2.97 8.21 -5.73
N VAL A 95 2.74 8.83 -4.59
CA VAL A 95 2.79 8.18 -3.29
C VAL A 95 1.54 8.54 -2.50
N THR A 96 0.92 7.54 -1.88
CA THR A 96 -0.19 7.72 -0.93
C THR A 96 0.15 7.07 0.39
N ALA A 97 -0.55 7.47 1.46
CA ALA A 97 -0.60 6.64 2.66
C ALA A 97 -1.10 5.24 2.29
N GLN A 98 -0.51 4.20 2.89
CA GLN A 98 -0.94 2.83 2.64
C GLN A 98 -2.38 2.65 3.16
N GLN A 99 -3.28 2.26 2.26
CA GLN A 99 -4.64 1.90 2.63
C GLN A 99 -4.63 0.48 3.22
N LYS A 100 -4.68 0.37 4.54
CA LYS A 100 -4.87 -0.92 5.21
C LYS A 100 -6.35 -1.27 5.13
N THR A 101 -6.70 -2.30 4.37
CA THR A 101 -8.06 -2.85 4.43
C THR A 101 -8.25 -3.51 5.80
N PRO A 102 -9.25 -3.09 6.60
CA PRO A 102 -9.50 -3.70 7.89
C PRO A 102 -9.83 -5.18 7.72
N VAL A 103 -9.01 -6.05 8.32
CA VAL A 103 -9.28 -7.49 8.39
C VAL A 103 -10.10 -7.75 9.64
N ILE A 104 -11.20 -8.49 9.52
CA ILE A 104 -12.03 -8.84 10.68
C ILE A 104 -11.18 -9.66 11.66
N GLY A 105 -11.13 -9.23 12.92
CA GLY A 105 -10.31 -9.82 13.97
C GLY A 105 -8.85 -9.37 14.01
N ASP A 106 -8.39 -8.50 13.10
CA ASP A 106 -7.05 -7.88 13.12
C ASP A 106 -7.08 -6.60 13.97
N ILE A 107 -6.94 -6.76 15.28
CA ILE A 107 -7.12 -5.67 16.26
C ILE A 107 -5.88 -4.76 16.27
N ASN A 108 -4.71 -5.30 15.94
CA ASN A 108 -3.46 -4.54 15.91
C ASN A 108 -3.21 -3.81 14.56
N ALA A 109 -4.07 -4.02 13.55
CA ALA A 109 -3.98 -3.46 12.21
C ALA A 109 -2.65 -3.79 11.49
N ASP A 110 -2.14 -5.01 11.70
CA ASP A 110 -0.96 -5.53 11.02
C ASP A 110 -1.28 -6.19 9.65
N GLY A 111 -2.56 -6.29 9.31
CA GLY A 111 -3.09 -6.91 8.10
C GLY A 111 -3.33 -8.41 8.20
N ILE A 112 -3.06 -9.02 9.37
CA ILE A 112 -3.08 -10.47 9.59
C ILE A 112 -3.74 -10.80 10.93
N CYS A 113 -4.96 -11.33 10.90
CA CYS A 113 -5.60 -11.88 12.09
C CYS A 113 -4.84 -13.13 12.61
N ASN A 114 -4.15 -12.97 13.75
CA ASN A 114 -3.29 -13.99 14.35
C ASN A 114 -3.33 -13.98 15.90
N LYS A 115 -2.46 -14.77 16.54
CA LYS A 115 -2.43 -14.89 18.02
C LYS A 115 -2.12 -13.57 18.73
N THR A 116 -1.45 -12.63 18.05
CA THR A 116 -1.14 -11.29 18.57
C THR A 116 -2.42 -10.50 18.80
N ASP A 117 -3.40 -10.61 17.92
CA ASP A 117 -4.73 -9.99 18.09
C ASP A 117 -5.49 -10.58 19.27
N LEU A 118 -5.39 -11.90 19.48
CA LEU A 118 -6.00 -12.56 20.63
C LEU A 118 -5.41 -12.05 21.95
N VAL A 119 -4.10 -11.84 22.02
CA VAL A 119 -3.44 -11.24 23.18
C VAL A 119 -3.90 -9.81 23.38
N MET A 120 -3.96 -9.00 22.31
CA MET A 120 -4.42 -7.61 22.37
C MET A 120 -5.88 -7.52 22.84
N MET A 121 -6.75 -8.40 22.36
CA MET A 121 -8.14 -8.52 22.81
C MET A 121 -8.23 -8.88 24.29
N ARG A 122 -7.45 -9.86 24.74
CA ARG A 122 -7.41 -10.25 26.15
C ARG A 122 -6.94 -9.11 27.03
N ASP A 123 -5.90 -8.41 26.60
CA ASP A 123 -5.34 -7.28 27.33
C ASP A 123 -6.33 -6.11 27.36
N TYR A 124 -7.09 -5.86 26.29
CA TYR A 124 -8.19 -4.87 26.30
C TYR A 124 -9.37 -5.26 27.22
N LEU A 125 -9.65 -6.56 27.37
CA LEU A 125 -10.69 -7.01 28.32
C LEU A 125 -10.22 -6.95 29.78
N LEU A 126 -8.90 -7.06 30.02
CA LEU A 126 -8.30 -7.07 31.35
C LEU A 126 -7.81 -5.69 31.82
N THR A 127 -7.44 -4.82 30.89
CA THR A 127 -7.00 -3.44 31.13
C THR A 127 -7.94 -2.49 30.40
N THR A 128 -8.19 -1.29 30.92
CA THR A 128 -8.95 -0.26 30.21
C THR A 128 -8.14 0.34 29.06
N GLY A 129 -7.63 -0.49 28.16
CA GLY A 129 -7.08 -0.05 26.89
C GLY A 129 -8.14 0.71 26.11
N ILE A 130 -7.72 1.67 25.29
CA ILE A 130 -8.62 2.42 24.42
C ILE A 130 -8.38 1.89 23.02
N LEU A 131 -9.36 1.20 22.44
CA LEU A 131 -9.37 0.87 21.01
C LEU A 131 -9.99 2.03 20.25
N THR A 132 -9.51 2.27 19.02
CA THR A 132 -10.19 3.18 18.12
C THR A 132 -11.55 2.61 17.70
N PRO A 133 -12.51 3.43 17.23
CA PRO A 133 -13.79 2.93 16.74
C PRO A 133 -13.65 1.90 15.60
N GLU A 134 -12.65 2.08 14.75
CA GLU A 134 -12.32 1.17 13.65
C GLU A 134 -11.83 -0.18 14.18
N GLN A 135 -10.96 -0.18 15.19
CA GLN A 135 -10.49 -1.39 15.86
C GLN A 135 -11.60 -2.09 16.65
N GLY A 136 -12.50 -1.33 17.28
CA GLY A 136 -13.65 -1.88 17.97
C GLY A 136 -14.60 -2.61 17.02
N ALA A 137 -14.82 -2.06 15.82
CA ALA A 137 -15.71 -2.65 14.81
C ALA A 137 -15.17 -3.98 14.24
N ILE A 138 -13.86 -4.11 14.06
CA ILE A 138 -13.24 -5.36 13.58
C ILE A 138 -13.00 -6.38 14.69
N ALA A 139 -12.88 -5.92 15.95
CA ALA A 139 -12.75 -6.78 17.12
C ALA A 139 -14.10 -7.36 17.56
N ASP A 140 -15.21 -6.71 17.23
CA ASP A 140 -16.58 -7.18 17.47
C ASP A 140 -16.93 -8.29 16.45
N MET A 141 -16.68 -9.53 16.85
CA MET A 141 -16.79 -10.70 15.98
C MET A 141 -18.24 -11.14 15.77
N ASN A 142 -19.14 -10.74 16.67
CA ASN A 142 -20.56 -11.09 16.62
C ASN A 142 -21.49 -9.92 16.22
N ALA A 143 -20.92 -8.72 16.02
CA ALA A 143 -21.61 -7.48 15.67
C ALA A 143 -22.69 -7.06 16.69
N ASP A 144 -22.50 -7.40 17.97
CA ASP A 144 -23.45 -7.06 19.05
C ASP A 144 -23.20 -5.66 19.66
N GLY A 145 -22.15 -4.98 19.20
CA GLY A 145 -21.72 -3.65 19.64
C GLY A 145 -21.00 -3.65 20.99
N LYS A 146 -20.67 -4.81 21.56
CA LYS A 146 -20.03 -4.96 22.87
C LYS A 146 -18.84 -5.90 22.79
N LEU A 147 -17.65 -5.33 22.88
CA LEU A 147 -16.43 -6.11 23.01
C LEU A 147 -16.38 -6.90 24.32
N ASN A 148 -16.48 -8.23 24.25
CA ASN A 148 -16.48 -9.09 25.44
C ASN A 148 -15.84 -10.49 25.21
N ALA A 149 -15.95 -11.37 26.19
CA ALA A 149 -15.35 -12.72 26.15
C ALA A 149 -15.92 -13.62 25.04
N VAL A 150 -17.11 -13.31 24.51
CA VAL A 150 -17.71 -14.00 23.35
C VAL A 150 -16.86 -13.74 22.11
N ASP A 151 -16.49 -12.49 21.84
CA ASP A 151 -15.65 -12.11 20.71
C ASP A 151 -14.26 -12.75 20.79
N LEU A 152 -13.66 -12.76 21.99
CA LEU A 152 -12.39 -13.45 22.23
C LEU A 152 -12.48 -14.95 21.90
N THR A 153 -13.62 -15.58 22.21
CA THR A 153 -13.85 -17.00 21.93
C THR A 153 -14.00 -17.25 20.43
N LEU A 154 -14.73 -16.38 19.72
CA LEU A 154 -14.90 -16.45 18.27
C LEU A 154 -13.58 -16.22 17.53
N LEU A 155 -12.80 -15.22 17.95
CA LEU A 155 -11.46 -14.95 17.42
C LEU A 155 -10.55 -16.16 17.61
N LYS A 156 -10.55 -16.76 18.81
CA LYS A 156 -9.79 -17.99 19.08
C LYS A 156 -10.24 -19.16 18.19
N GLN A 157 -11.54 -19.32 17.97
CA GLN A 157 -12.07 -20.37 17.08
C GLN A 157 -11.65 -20.16 15.62
N LEU A 158 -11.61 -18.90 15.17
CA LEU A 158 -11.13 -18.55 13.82
C LEU A 158 -9.66 -18.96 13.64
N LEU A 159 -8.82 -18.71 14.64
CA LEU A 159 -7.38 -19.02 14.63
C LEU A 159 -7.05 -20.51 14.83
N MET A 160 -8.04 -21.33 15.19
CA MET A 160 -7.89 -22.77 15.46
C MET A 160 -8.37 -23.66 14.30
N LYS A 161 -8.86 -23.08 13.21
CA LYS A 161 -9.17 -23.78 11.96
C LYS A 161 -7.95 -23.83 11.05
#